data_AF-A0A8T5STG4-F1
#
_entry.id   AF-A0A8T5STG4-F1
#
_cell.length_a   1.000
_cell.length_b   1.000
_cell.length_c   1.000
_cell.angle_alpha   90.00
_cell.angle_beta   90.00
_cell.angle_gamma   90.00
#
_symmetry.space_group_name_H-M   'P 1'
#
loop_
_entity.id
_entity.type
_entity.pdbx_description
1 polymer ?
#
loop_
_entity_poly.entity_id
_entity_poly.type
_entity_poly.pdbx_seq_one_letter_code
_entity_poly.pdbx_strand_id
1 'polypeptide(L)'
;YSDLGVTDSKRMDALIPLHRLRVQFDLHGPLKTITEAFMFVDHLPVEVRLTSIDLYNSRIEAEFDQSTLTRIEEWLRDDHERLLVFGANRGQIEGSLKKTSHREDIYEIEQLGKFEFSLRCKRSTRASGILAAIGPRLRGVPMHLFIPKELEAKQNAKT
;
A
#
# COMPACT_ATOMS: atom_id res chain seq x y z
N TYR A 1 15.18 12.56 28.04
CA TYR A 1 14.41 12.64 26.77
C TYR A 1 15.31 13.39 25.81
N SER A 2 15.89 12.70 24.84
CA SER A 2 16.83 13.30 23.89
C SER A 2 16.17 13.30 22.52
N ASP A 3 15.89 14.49 22.01
CA ASP A 3 15.36 14.70 20.68
C ASP A 3 16.55 14.71 19.71
N LEU A 4 16.75 13.61 18.98
CA LEU A 4 17.78 13.52 17.95
C LEU A 4 17.18 14.03 16.64
N GLY A 5 17.24 15.34 16.44
CA GLY A 5 16.97 15.97 15.16
C GLY A 5 18.08 15.63 14.17
N VAL A 6 17.77 14.85 13.14
CA VAL A 6 18.69 14.62 12.03
C VAL A 6 18.69 15.88 11.16
N THR A 7 19.72 16.72 11.31
CA THR A 7 19.81 18.04 10.68
C THR A 7 20.29 18.02 9.23
N ASP A 8 21.08 17.02 8.85
CA ASP A 8 21.65 16.85 7.51
C ASP A 8 21.67 15.37 7.10
N SER A 9 20.52 14.81 6.72
CA SER A 9 20.47 13.49 6.08
C SER A 9 20.36 13.64 4.56
N LYS A 10 21.35 13.09 3.85
CA LYS A 10 21.22 12.88 2.40
C LYS A 10 20.13 11.83 2.18
N ARG A 11 19.05 12.22 1.50
CA ARG A 11 18.04 11.24 1.05
C ARG A 11 18.70 10.26 0.09
N MET A 12 18.48 8.98 0.34
CA MET A 12 18.97 7.89 -0.48
C MET A 12 17.81 6.94 -0.78
N ASP A 13 17.78 6.46 -2.02
CA ASP A 13 16.81 5.45 -2.45
C ASP A 13 17.44 4.07 -2.39
N ALA A 14 16.63 3.08 -2.00
CA ALA A 14 16.98 1.68 -2.11
C ALA A 14 16.30 1.08 -3.34
N LEU A 15 17.09 0.52 -4.24
CA LEU A 15 16.57 -0.17 -5.42
C LEU A 15 16.17 -1.59 -5.06
N ILE A 16 14.93 -1.99 -5.37
CA ILE A 16 14.54 -3.41 -5.40
C ILE A 16 14.68 -3.90 -6.85
N PRO A 17 15.68 -4.76 -7.16
CA PRO A 17 15.89 -5.21 -8.54
C PRO A 17 14.71 -6.05 -9.07
N LEU A 18 14.40 -5.92 -10.36
CA LEU A 18 13.31 -6.68 -10.99
C LEU A 18 13.45 -8.20 -10.83
N HIS A 19 14.67 -8.74 -10.87
CA HIS A 19 14.90 -10.16 -10.66
C HIS A 19 14.52 -10.61 -9.24
N ARG A 20 14.68 -9.74 -8.22
CA ARG A 20 14.23 -10.00 -6.85
C ARG A 20 12.71 -9.98 -6.76
N LEU A 21 12.06 -8.99 -7.35
CA LEU A 21 10.60 -8.92 -7.41
C LEU A 21 9.99 -10.18 -8.02
N ARG A 22 10.54 -10.65 -9.14
CA ARG A 22 10.06 -11.89 -9.79
C ARG A 22 10.13 -13.10 -8.88
N VAL A 23 11.20 -13.21 -8.09
CA VAL A 23 11.39 -14.32 -7.14
C VAL A 23 10.50 -14.18 -5.92
N GLN A 24 10.39 -12.97 -5.34
CA GLN A 24 9.60 -12.75 -4.12
C GLN A 24 8.09 -12.89 -4.34
N PHE A 25 7.60 -12.56 -5.53
CA PHE A 25 6.19 -12.62 -5.89
C PHE A 25 5.81 -13.80 -6.79
N ASP A 26 6.77 -14.67 -7.10
CA ASP A 26 6.61 -15.81 -8.02
C ASP A 26 5.91 -15.43 -9.34
N LEU A 27 6.23 -14.25 -9.88
CA LEU A 27 5.60 -13.70 -11.07
C LEU A 27 6.65 -13.25 -12.09
N HIS A 28 6.87 -14.08 -13.10
CA HIS A 28 7.89 -13.89 -14.12
C HIS A 28 7.41 -12.98 -15.27
N GLY A 29 7.31 -11.67 -15.00
CA GLY A 29 6.86 -10.68 -15.98
C GLY A 29 7.70 -9.40 -16.04
N PRO A 30 7.33 -8.44 -16.92
CA PRO A 30 7.81 -7.06 -16.85
C PRO A 30 7.43 -6.40 -15.51
N LEU A 31 8.17 -5.37 -15.09
CA LEU A 31 7.89 -4.65 -13.83
C LEU A 31 6.42 -4.20 -13.73
N LYS A 32 5.88 -3.63 -14.81
CA LYS A 32 4.48 -3.17 -14.90
C LYS A 32 3.47 -4.26 -14.53
N THR A 33 3.74 -5.50 -14.94
CA THR A 33 2.88 -6.64 -14.60
C THR A 33 2.87 -6.90 -13.10
N ILE A 34 4.04 -6.91 -12.47
CA ILE A 34 4.18 -7.13 -11.03
C ILE A 34 3.51 -5.99 -10.25
N THR A 35 3.77 -4.75 -10.64
CA THR A 35 3.17 -3.58 -9.97
C THR A 35 1.64 -3.57 -10.09
N GLU A 36 1.09 -3.96 -11.23
CA GLU A 36 -0.37 -4.06 -11.43
C GLU A 36 -1.01 -5.24 -10.67
N ALA A 37 -0.30 -6.36 -10.56
CA ALA A 37 -0.79 -7.60 -9.95
C ALA A 37 -0.77 -7.57 -8.41
N PHE A 38 0.13 -6.77 -7.82
CA PHE A 38 0.27 -6.63 -6.37
C PHE A 38 -0.05 -5.20 -5.87
N MET A 39 -0.55 -4.34 -6.76
CA MET A 39 -0.93 -2.97 -6.44
C MET A 39 0.25 -2.15 -5.87
N PHE A 40 1.43 -2.23 -6.47
CA PHE A 40 2.51 -1.30 -6.10
C PHE A 40 2.23 0.07 -6.69
N VAL A 41 1.82 0.98 -5.81
CA VAL A 41 1.47 2.38 -6.10
C VAL A 41 2.33 3.31 -5.26
N ASP A 42 2.42 4.56 -5.68
CA ASP A 42 3.15 5.57 -4.94
C ASP A 42 2.58 5.75 -3.52
N HIS A 43 3.47 6.04 -2.58
CA HIS A 43 3.17 6.27 -1.16
C HIS A 43 2.66 5.06 -0.35
N LEU A 44 2.58 3.86 -0.94
CA LEU A 44 2.30 2.65 -0.17
C LEU A 44 3.45 2.39 0.82
N PRO A 45 3.20 2.37 2.15
CA PRO A 45 4.24 2.04 3.12
C PRO A 45 4.62 0.57 3.01
N VAL A 46 5.91 0.33 2.85
CA VAL A 46 6.50 -1.01 2.72
C VAL A 46 7.71 -1.12 3.64
N GLU A 47 7.90 -2.31 4.18
CA GLU A 47 9.10 -2.70 4.90
C GLU A 47 10.04 -3.40 3.94
N VAL A 48 11.32 -3.03 3.99
CA VAL A 48 12.35 -3.56 3.11
C VAL A 48 13.56 -3.98 3.91
N ARG A 49 14.20 -5.04 3.45
CA ARG A 49 15.47 -5.52 3.99
C ARG A 49 16.60 -5.09 3.06
N LEU A 50 17.59 -4.39 3.59
CA LEU A 50 18.75 -4.00 2.82
C LEU A 50 19.60 -5.23 2.50
N THR A 51 19.97 -5.40 1.23
CA THR A 51 20.74 -6.57 0.75
C THR A 51 22.16 -6.19 0.36
N SER A 52 22.37 -4.96 -0.10
CA SER A 52 23.69 -4.42 -0.44
C SER A 52 23.75 -2.92 -0.19
N ILE A 53 24.86 -2.45 0.37
CA ILE A 53 25.08 -1.03 0.67
C ILE A 53 26.43 -0.63 0.08
N ASP A 54 26.40 0.18 -0.97
CA ASP A 54 27.56 0.81 -1.59
C ASP A 54 27.47 2.33 -1.40
N LEU A 55 28.07 2.81 -0.31
CA LEU A 55 28.06 4.24 0.03
C LEU A 55 28.91 5.08 -0.91
N TYR A 56 29.95 4.49 -1.53
CA TYR A 56 30.82 5.21 -2.46
C TYR A 56 30.05 5.62 -3.71
N ASN A 57 29.27 4.68 -4.27
CA ASN A 57 28.43 4.93 -5.44
C ASN A 57 27.02 5.42 -5.09
N SER A 58 26.71 5.66 -3.80
CA SER A 58 25.36 6.00 -3.31
C SER A 58 24.28 5.01 -3.79
N ARG A 59 24.63 3.71 -3.87
CA ARG A 59 23.73 2.64 -4.33
C ARG A 59 23.38 1.75 -3.16
N ILE A 60 22.08 1.64 -2.88
CA ILE A 60 21.54 0.70 -1.91
C ILE A 60 20.62 -0.25 -2.68
N GLU A 61 20.79 -1.54 -2.44
CA GLU A 61 19.82 -2.54 -2.90
C GLU A 61 19.04 -3.08 -1.71
N ALA A 62 17.79 -3.41 -1.98
CA ALA A 62 16.89 -4.00 -1.02
C ALA A 62 16.02 -5.06 -1.66
N GLU A 63 15.29 -5.75 -0.81
CA GLU A 63 14.17 -6.61 -1.16
C GLU A 63 13.03 -6.35 -0.17
N PHE A 64 11.80 -6.75 -0.51
CA PHE A 64 10.70 -6.62 0.44
C PHE A 64 10.96 -7.47 1.68
N ASP A 65 10.66 -6.92 2.85
CA ASP A 65 10.67 -7.70 4.07
C ASP A 65 9.51 -8.70 4.05
N GLN A 66 9.68 -9.81 4.78
CA GLN A 66 8.65 -10.83 4.90
C GLN A 66 7.34 -10.26 5.45
N SER A 67 7.39 -9.26 6.33
CA SER A 67 6.20 -8.58 6.85
C SER A 67 5.33 -7.96 5.74
N THR A 68 5.96 -7.37 4.73
CA THR A 68 5.26 -6.76 3.59
C THR A 68 4.66 -7.83 2.68
N LEU A 69 5.41 -8.89 2.41
CA LEU A 69 4.93 -10.02 1.61
C LEU A 69 3.71 -10.69 2.28
N THR A 70 3.81 -10.97 3.58
CA THR A 70 2.72 -11.56 4.37
C THR A 70 1.50 -10.67 4.39
N ARG A 71 1.65 -9.35 4.57
CA ARG A 71 0.51 -8.41 4.57
C ARG A 71 -0.25 -8.44 3.24
N ILE A 72 0.48 -8.39 2.12
CA ILE A 72 -0.13 -8.42 0.78
C ILE A 72 -0.87 -9.75 0.58
N GLU A 73 -0.27 -10.85 0.99
CA GLU A 73 -0.88 -12.18 0.90
C GLU A 73 -2.15 -12.30 1.77
N GLU A 74 -2.13 -11.79 3.00
CA GLU A 74 -3.30 -11.74 3.87
C GLU A 74 -4.44 -10.90 3.27
N TRP A 75 -4.10 -9.75 2.67
CA TRP A 75 -5.08 -8.91 2.01
C TRP A 75 -5.71 -9.58 0.79
N LEU A 76 -4.95 -10.37 0.03
CA LEU A 76 -5.49 -11.18 -1.07
C LEU A 76 -6.41 -12.29 -0.53
N ARG A 77 -5.98 -13.02 0.51
CA ARG A 77 -6.70 -14.19 1.04
C ARG A 77 -8.04 -13.89 1.71
N ASP A 78 -8.21 -12.72 2.34
CA ASP A 78 -9.44 -12.45 3.11
C ASP A 78 -10.67 -12.01 2.26
N ASP A 79 -10.45 -11.76 0.97
CA ASP A 79 -11.43 -11.33 -0.05
C ASP A 79 -12.21 -10.04 0.31
N HIS A 80 -11.66 -9.18 1.20
CA HIS A 80 -12.22 -7.86 1.44
C HIS A 80 -11.64 -6.83 0.47
N GLU A 81 -12.52 -6.08 -0.19
CA GLU A 81 -12.11 -4.86 -0.88
C GLU A 81 -11.57 -3.83 0.14
N ARG A 82 -10.48 -3.16 -0.22
CA ARG A 82 -9.89 -2.10 0.59
C ARG A 82 -9.81 -0.81 -0.21
N LEU A 83 -10.08 0.30 0.46
CA LEU A 83 -9.76 1.63 -0.03
C LEU A 83 -8.49 2.11 0.69
N LEU A 84 -7.40 2.22 -0.05
CA LEU A 84 -6.16 2.76 0.48
C LEU A 84 -6.20 4.27 0.36
N VAL A 85 -5.81 4.95 1.45
CA VAL A 85 -5.85 6.41 1.57
C VAL A 85 -4.50 6.87 2.07
N PHE A 86 -3.77 7.63 1.24
CA PHE A 86 -2.42 8.11 1.56
C PHE A 86 -2.42 9.64 1.64
N GLY A 87 -1.89 10.20 2.72
CA GLY A 87 -1.87 11.65 2.95
C GLY A 87 -3.08 12.20 3.70
N ALA A 88 -3.81 11.38 4.47
CA ALA A 88 -4.88 11.85 5.35
C ALA A 88 -4.69 11.30 6.77
N ASN A 89 -5.04 12.09 7.79
CA ASN A 89 -5.04 11.59 9.16
C ASN A 89 -6.34 10.83 9.49
N ARG A 90 -6.29 9.99 10.52
CA ARG A 90 -7.42 9.17 10.97
C ARG A 90 -8.69 9.99 11.26
N GLY A 91 -8.55 11.19 11.82
CA GLY A 91 -9.69 12.06 12.12
C GLY A 91 -10.40 12.57 10.87
N GLN A 92 -9.64 12.91 9.82
CA GLN A 92 -10.20 13.30 8.52
C GLN A 92 -10.96 12.14 7.87
N ILE A 93 -10.40 10.92 7.93
CA ILE A 93 -11.00 9.70 7.40
C ILE A 93 -12.30 9.38 8.14
N GLU A 94 -12.26 9.26 9.47
CA GLU A 94 -13.43 8.96 10.29
C GLU A 94 -14.50 10.05 10.18
N GLY A 95 -14.09 11.32 10.15
CA GLY A 95 -14.99 12.45 9.96
C GLY A 95 -15.68 12.41 8.59
N SER A 96 -14.98 12.00 7.55
CA SER A 96 -15.55 11.85 6.20
C SER A 96 -16.55 10.69 6.16
N LEU A 97 -16.17 9.52 6.69
CA LEU A 97 -17.05 8.35 6.77
C LEU A 97 -18.33 8.62 7.58
N LYS A 98 -18.23 9.33 8.71
CA LYS A 98 -19.40 9.72 9.51
C LYS A 98 -20.32 10.66 8.75
N LYS A 99 -19.77 11.67 8.06
CA LYS A 99 -20.56 12.65 7.29
C LYS A 99 -21.21 12.06 6.02
N THR A 100 -20.80 10.87 5.60
CA THR A 100 -21.39 10.14 4.47
C THR A 100 -22.18 8.91 4.93
N SER A 101 -22.37 8.72 6.24
CA SER A 101 -23.06 7.56 6.81
C SER A 101 -22.46 6.19 6.42
N HIS A 102 -21.16 6.15 6.11
CA HIS A 102 -20.44 4.93 5.70
C HIS A 102 -19.49 4.38 6.78
N ARG A 103 -19.53 4.90 8.01
CA ARG A 103 -18.66 4.39 9.10
C ARG A 103 -18.91 2.92 9.40
N GLU A 104 -20.17 2.51 9.31
CA GLU A 104 -20.59 1.12 9.53
C GLU A 104 -20.25 0.22 8.34
N ASP A 105 -19.91 0.75 7.18
CA ASP A 105 -19.54 -0.05 6.01
C ASP A 105 -18.05 -0.47 6.05
N ILE A 106 -17.27 0.12 6.96
CA ILE A 106 -15.86 -0.17 7.17
C ILE A 106 -15.73 -1.16 8.34
N TYR A 107 -15.19 -2.33 8.03
CA TYR A 107 -14.88 -3.37 9.02
C TYR A 107 -13.73 -2.92 9.93
N GLU A 108 -12.67 -2.41 9.32
CA GLU A 108 -11.46 -1.99 10.03
C GLU A 108 -10.78 -0.82 9.31
N ILE A 109 -10.21 0.09 10.10
CA ILE A 109 -9.31 1.14 9.61
C ILE A 109 -7.90 0.74 10.06
N GLU A 110 -7.19 0.03 9.19
CA GLU A 110 -5.82 -0.40 9.41
C GLU A 110 -4.87 0.77 9.16
N GLN A 111 -4.00 1.07 10.12
CA GLN A 111 -3.01 2.13 9.99
C GLN A 111 -1.71 1.55 9.43
N LEU A 112 -1.31 2.01 8.23
CA LEU A 112 -0.08 1.57 7.55
C LEU A 112 1.10 2.49 7.84
N GLY A 113 0.82 3.78 8.01
CA GLY A 113 1.78 4.82 8.30
C GLY A 113 1.14 5.94 9.11
N LYS A 114 1.78 7.11 9.19
CA LYS A 114 1.23 8.23 9.97
C LYS A 114 0.00 8.85 9.30
N PHE A 115 0.02 8.90 7.96
CA PHE A 115 -1.03 9.47 7.12
C PHE A 115 -1.52 8.47 6.05
N GLU A 116 -1.16 7.20 6.21
CA GLU A 116 -1.43 6.13 5.26
C GLU A 116 -2.29 5.07 5.96
N PHE A 117 -3.46 4.79 5.37
CA PHE A 117 -4.47 3.93 5.96
C PHE A 117 -5.06 2.98 4.92
N SER A 118 -5.40 1.78 5.35
CA SER A 118 -6.18 0.80 4.61
C SER A 118 -7.57 0.71 5.23
N LEU A 119 -8.59 1.10 4.47
CA LEU A 119 -9.99 0.98 4.85
C LEU A 119 -10.51 -0.37 4.37
N ARG A 120 -10.52 -1.37 5.26
CA ARG A 120 -11.09 -2.68 4.96
C ARG A 120 -12.61 -2.60 4.97
N CYS A 121 -13.22 -2.74 3.81
CA CYS A 121 -14.68 -2.68 3.67
C CYS A 121 -15.33 -3.96 4.19
N LYS A 122 -16.58 -3.90 4.66
CA LYS A 122 -17.39 -5.11 4.88
C LYS A 122 -17.61 -5.83 3.54
N ARG A 123 -17.81 -7.15 3.55
CA ARG A 123 -18.03 -7.95 2.32
C ARG A 123 -19.24 -7.51 1.49
N SER A 124 -20.22 -6.85 2.11
CA SER A 124 -21.39 -6.26 1.44
C SER A 124 -21.10 -4.89 0.80
N THR A 125 -19.90 -4.35 0.97
CA THR A 125 -19.53 -2.98 0.61
C THR A 125 -18.43 -3.00 -0.44
N ARG A 126 -18.64 -2.24 -1.52
CA ARG A 126 -17.61 -2.02 -2.55
C ARG A 126 -16.74 -0.81 -2.19
N ALA A 127 -15.43 -0.97 -2.29
CA ALA A 127 -14.46 0.10 -2.02
C ALA A 127 -14.63 1.29 -2.98
N SER A 128 -15.04 1.03 -4.23
CA SER A 128 -15.37 2.09 -5.21
C SER A 128 -16.54 2.98 -4.76
N GLY A 129 -17.53 2.41 -4.06
CA GLY A 129 -18.63 3.17 -3.47
C GLY A 129 -18.16 4.07 -2.32
N ILE A 130 -17.29 3.56 -1.46
CA ILE A 130 -16.67 4.35 -0.39
C ILE A 130 -15.83 5.50 -0.99
N LEU A 131 -15.02 5.21 -2.01
CA LEU A 131 -14.22 6.21 -2.72
C LEU A 131 -15.10 7.34 -3.27
N ALA A 132 -16.20 7.00 -3.94
CA ALA A 132 -17.13 8.00 -4.48
C ALA A 132 -17.76 8.87 -3.37
N ALA A 133 -18.01 8.30 -2.20
CA ALA A 133 -18.62 9.02 -1.09
C ALA A 133 -17.63 9.95 -0.35
N ILE A 134 -16.43 9.46 -0.02
CA ILE A 134 -15.46 10.23 0.78
C ILE A 134 -14.50 11.06 -0.07
N GLY A 135 -14.27 10.69 -1.33
CA GLY A 135 -13.39 11.37 -2.29
C GLY A 135 -13.62 12.88 -2.37
N PRO A 136 -14.87 13.36 -2.54
CA PRO A 136 -15.18 14.79 -2.58
C PRO A 136 -14.82 15.56 -1.31
N ARG A 137 -14.69 14.88 -0.16
CA ARG A 137 -14.35 15.47 1.15
C ARG A 137 -12.84 15.45 1.43
N LEU A 138 -12.11 14.53 0.80
CA LEU A 138 -10.66 14.36 0.92
C LEU A 138 -9.98 14.71 -0.40
N ARG A 139 -10.30 15.89 -0.96
CA ARG A 139 -9.73 16.34 -2.24
C ARG A 139 -8.22 16.46 -2.15
N GLY A 140 -7.53 15.95 -3.16
CA GLY A 140 -6.08 15.97 -3.23
C GLY A 140 -5.39 14.90 -2.40
N VAL A 141 -6.14 14.02 -1.72
CA VAL A 141 -5.60 12.85 -1.02
C VAL A 141 -5.55 11.67 -2.02
N PRO A 142 -4.37 11.13 -2.35
CA PRO A 142 -4.25 9.91 -3.13
C PRO A 142 -5.06 8.76 -2.53
N MET A 143 -5.86 8.11 -3.38
CA MET A 143 -6.65 6.94 -2.99
C MET A 143 -6.58 5.85 -4.05
N HIS A 144 -6.42 4.61 -3.61
CA HIS A 144 -6.25 3.45 -4.48
C HIS A 144 -7.20 2.32 -4.06
N LEU A 145 -7.74 1.62 -5.05
CA LEU A 145 -8.58 0.46 -4.83
C LEU A 145 -7.71 -0.79 -4.79
N PHE A 146 -7.88 -1.57 -3.73
CA PHE A 146 -7.34 -2.92 -3.64
C PHE A 146 -8.53 -3.89 -3.67
N ILE A 147 -8.71 -4.55 -4.81
CA ILE A 147 -9.81 -5.48 -5.07
C ILE A 147 -9.18 -6.86 -5.30
N PRO A 148 -9.21 -7.78 -4.30
CA PRO A 148 -8.52 -9.06 -4.36
C PRO A 148 -8.78 -9.84 -5.67
N LYS A 149 -10.06 -9.96 -6.06
CA LYS A 149 -10.46 -10.66 -7.30
C LYS A 149 -9.83 -10.10 -8.57
N GLU A 150 -9.68 -8.78 -8.67
CA GLU A 150 -9.04 -8.15 -9.84
C GLU A 150 -7.53 -8.40 -9.86
N LEU A 151 -6.90 -8.41 -8.67
CA LEU A 151 -5.48 -8.66 -8.52
C LEU A 151 -5.13 -10.13 -8.80
N GLU A 152 -5.92 -11.07 -8.28
CA GLU A 152 -5.80 -12.50 -8.58
C GLU A 152 -5.98 -12.78 -10.08
N ALA A 153 -6.95 -12.15 -10.73
CA ALA A 153 -7.13 -12.28 -12.17
C ALA A 153 -5.90 -11.78 -12.96
N LYS A 154 -5.24 -10.71 -12.51
CA LYS A 154 -4.01 -10.19 -13.13
C LYS A 154 -2.80 -11.08 -12.89
N GLN A 155 -2.71 -11.72 -11.72
CA GLN A 155 -1.68 -12.72 -11.42
C GLN A 155 -1.84 -13.91 -12.38
N ASN A 156 -3.04 -14.48 -12.46
CA ASN A 156 -3.33 -15.66 -13.28
C ASN A 156 -3.24 -15.42 -14.80
N ALA A 157 -3.59 -14.22 -15.28
CA ALA A 157 -3.55 -13.90 -16.70
C ALA A 157 -2.14 -13.72 -17.26
N LYS A 158 -1.12 -13.67 -16.40
CA LYS A 158 0.25 -13.28 -16.76
C LYS A 158 1.33 -14.23 -16.20
N THR A 159 0.90 -15.36 -15.61
CA THR A 159 1.70 -16.56 -15.34
C THR A 159 1.69 -17.45 -16.58
#